data_AF-A0A925JF77-F1
#
_entry.id   AF-A0A925JF77-F1
#
_cell.length_a   1.000
_cell.length_b   1.000
_cell.length_c   1.000
_cell.angle_alpha   90.00
_cell.angle_beta   90.00
_cell.angle_gamma   90.00
#
_symmetry.space_group_name_H-M   'P 1'
#
loop_
_entity.id
_entity.type
_entity.pdbx_description
1 polymer ?
#
loop_
_entity_poly.entity_id
_entity_poly.type
_entity_poly.pdbx_seq_one_letter_code
_entity_poly.pdbx_strand_id
1 'polypeptide(L)' 'EAYGVYPGGQNGNPGSKYYDNFIDNWAEGKYFPLWVMKKEEVADKKVKFKMTFSKLN' A
#
# COMPACT_ATOMS: atom_id res chain seq x y z
N GLU A 1 11.56 -11.61 2.48
CA GLU A 1 10.14 -11.24 2.36
C GLU A 1 9.87 -10.07 3.30
N ALA A 2 8.84 -9.27 3.04
CA ALA A 2 8.52 -8.09 3.86
C ALA A 2 7.08 -8.19 4.34
N TYR A 3 6.84 -7.75 5.57
CA TYR A 3 5.55 -7.79 6.23
C TYR A 3 5.31 -6.48 6.96
N GLY A 4 4.06 -6.03 7.00
CA GLY A 4 3.71 -4.77 7.65
C GLY A 4 2.23 -4.66 7.99
N VAL A 5 1.97 -3.84 9.00
CA VAL A 5 0.65 -3.32 9.38
C VAL A 5 0.89 -2.02 10.16
N TYR A 6 -0.03 -1.07 10.09
CA TYR A 6 0.04 0.21 10.80
C TYR A 6 -1.35 0.55 11.37
N PRO A 7 -1.44 1.33 12.46
CA PRO A 7 -2.73 1.68 13.06
C PRO A 7 -3.51 2.66 12.16
N GLY A 8 -4.84 2.53 12.13
CA GLY A 8 -5.73 3.37 11.31
C GLY A 8 -6.13 2.67 10.02
N GLY A 9 -6.06 3.39 8.89
CA GLY A 9 -6.53 2.89 7.60
C GLY A 9 -5.85 3.59 6.43
N GLN A 10 -6.21 3.19 5.21
CA GLN A 10 -5.58 3.70 3.99
C GLN A 10 -6.08 5.08 3.56
N ASN A 11 -7.17 5.56 4.16
CA ASN A 11 -7.77 6.83 3.82
C ASN A 11 -7.80 7.77 5.02
N GLY A 12 -7.19 8.95 4.90
CA GLY A 12 -7.14 9.93 5.99
C GLY A 12 -8.44 10.68 6.26
N ASN A 13 -9.51 10.47 5.49
CA ASN A 13 -10.82 11.10 5.72
C ASN A 13 -11.59 10.36 6.83
N PRO A 14 -11.95 11.01 7.96
CA PRO A 14 -12.69 10.38 9.06
C PRO A 14 -14.05 9.79 8.68
N GLY A 15 -14.69 10.28 7.61
CA GLY A 15 -15.95 9.73 7.10
C GLY A 15 -15.78 8.50 6.19
N SER A 16 -14.55 8.07 5.92
CA SER A 16 -14.27 6.92 5.06
C SER A 16 -14.38 5.61 5.84
N LYS A 17 -14.99 4.59 5.23
CA LYS A 17 -14.96 3.22 5.78
C LYS A 17 -13.55 2.60 5.80
N TYR A 18 -12.56 3.28 5.21
CA TYR A 18 -11.15 2.89 5.21
C TYR A 18 -10.30 3.79 6.11
N TYR A 19 -10.93 4.49 7.06
CA TYR A 19 -10.23 5.38 7.99
C TYR A 19 -9.49 4.61 9.09
N ASP A 20 -10.07 3.52 9.58
CA ASP A 20 -9.62 2.76 10.74
C ASP A 20 -9.57 1.24 10.51
N ASN A 21 -9.71 0.81 9.25
CA ASN A 21 -9.91 -0.59 8.87
C ASN A 21 -8.72 -1.53 9.17
N PHE A 22 -7.60 -1.03 9.67
CA PHE A 22 -6.45 -1.81 10.12
C PHE A 22 -6.19 -1.74 11.63
N ILE A 23 -6.96 -0.98 12.41
CA ILE A 23 -6.74 -0.86 13.87
C ILE A 23 -6.74 -2.23 14.55
N ASP A 24 -7.76 -3.06 14.30
CA ASP A 24 -7.86 -4.39 14.93
C ASP A 24 -6.69 -5.29 14.54
N ASN A 25 -6.34 -5.34 13.24
CA ASN A 25 -5.22 -6.14 12.76
C ASN A 25 -3.89 -5.69 13.37
N TRP A 26 -3.68 -4.38 13.50
CA TRP A 26 -2.49 -3.84 14.16
C TRP A 26 -2.46 -4.23 15.65
N ALA A 27 -3.57 -4.09 16.37
CA ALA A 27 -3.67 -4.43 17.79
C ALA A 27 -3.45 -5.93 18.05
N GLU A 28 -3.88 -6.79 17.13
CA GLU A 28 -3.70 -8.24 17.20
C GLU A 28 -2.34 -8.71 16.66
N GLY A 29 -1.49 -7.81 16.14
CA GLY A 29 -0.20 -8.17 15.54
C GLY A 29 -0.34 -8.98 14.24
N LYS A 30 -1.43 -8.79 13.49
CA LYS A 30 -1.67 -9.43 12.18
C LYS A 30 -0.98 -8.64 11.08
N TYR A 31 0.08 -9.21 10.51
CA TYR A 31 0.85 -8.60 9.44
C TYR A 31 0.42 -9.07 8.06
N PHE A 32 0.50 -8.17 7.08
CA PHE A 32 0.23 -8.46 5.68
C PHE A 32 1.54 -8.50 4.87
N PRO A 33 1.65 -9.38 3.86
CA PRO A 33 2.82 -9.40 2.98
C PRO A 33 2.90 -8.11 2.17
N LEU A 34 4.08 -7.49 2.16
CA LEU A 34 4.38 -6.29 1.39
C LEU A 34 5.11 -6.68 0.10
N TRP A 35 4.62 -6.16 -1.02
CA TRP A 35 5.29 -6.33 -2.30
C TRP A 35 6.35 -5.24 -2.47
N VAL A 36 7.60 -5.58 -2.13
CA VAL A 36 8.77 -4.74 -2.39
C VAL A 36 9.21 -4.98 -3.83
N MET A 37 8.59 -4.21 -4.74
CA MET A 37 8.75 -4.36 -6.18
C MET A 37 10.21 -4.21 -6.63
N LYS A 38 10.70 -5.16 -7.42
CA LYS A 38 12.00 -5.15 -8.09
C LYS A 38 11.89 -4.60 -9.51
N LYS A 39 13.01 -4.21 -10.09
CA LYS A 39 13.09 -3.64 -11.44
C LYS A 39 12.57 -4.60 -12.51
N GLU A 40 12.79 -5.89 -12.33
CA GLU A 40 12.38 -6.93 -13.27
C GLU A 40 10.86 -7.15 -13.28
N GLU A 41 10.16 -6.68 -12.25
CA GLU A 41 8.71 -6.87 -12.06
C GLU A 41 7.87 -5.73 -12.65
N VAL A 42 8.46 -4.82 -13.44
CA VAL A 42 7.76 -3.67 -14.06
C VAL A 42 6.57 -4.09 -14.93
N ALA A 43 6.58 -5.31 -15.47
CA ALA A 43 5.48 -5.87 -16.27
C ALA A 43 4.54 -6.81 -15.47
N ASP A 44 4.68 -6.90 -14.15
CA ASP A 44 3.83 -7.77 -13.32
C ASP A 44 2.36 -7.32 -13.35
N LYS A 45 1.42 -8.28 -13.32
CA LYS A 45 -0.04 -8.06 -13.37
C LYS A 45 -0.58 -7.25 -12.17
N LYS A 46 0.18 -7.17 -11.07
CA LYS A 46 -0.12 -6.33 -9.90
C LYS A 46 0.08 -4.85 -10.20
N VAL A 47 0.90 -4.47 -11.19
CA VAL A 47 1.02 -3.09 -11.66
C VAL A 47 -0.26 -2.69 -12.39
N LYS A 48 -0.91 -1.61 -11.94
CA LYS A 48 -2.17 -1.12 -12.55
C LYS A 48 -2.00 0.13 -13.40
N PHE A 49 -1.02 0.96 -13.08
CA PHE A 49 -0.80 2.25 -13.74
C PHE A 49 0.68 2.49 -13.95
N LYS A 50 1.02 3.16 -15.05
CA LYS A 50 2.37 3.63 -15.37
C LYS A 50 2.33 5.12 -15.59
N MET A 51 3.14 5.86 -14.85
CA MET A 51 3.29 7.30 -15.00
C MET A 51 4.70 7.61 -15.47
N THR A 52 4.82 8.39 -16.54
CA THR A 52 6.09 8.84 -17.11
C THR A 52 6.22 10.32 -16.86
N PHE A 53 7.29 10.73 -16.20
CA PHE A 53 7.60 12.14 -16.00
C PHE A 53 8.67 12.57 -17.01
N SER A 54 8.41 13.65 -17.75
CA SER A 54 9.43 14.35 -18.52
C SER A 54 9.77 15.66 -17.80
N LYS A 55 11.02 16.10 -17.95
CA LYS A 55 11.39 17.44 -17.50
C LYS A 55 10.69 18.44 -18.43
N LEU A 56 10.07 19.46 -17.85
CA LEU A 56 9.69 20.64 -18.62
C LEU A 56 11.01 21.32 -19.04
N ASN A 57 11.17 21.53 -20.35
CA ASN A 57 12.34 22.22 -20.92
C ASN A 57 12.40 23.65 -20.42
#